data_AF-A0A1C5FYD8-F1
#
_entry.id   AF-A0A1C5FYD8-F1
#
_cell.length_a   1.000
_cell.length_b   1.000
_cell.length_c   1.000
_cell.angle_alpha   90.00
_cell.angle_beta   90.00
_cell.angle_gamma   90.00
#
_symmetry.space_group_name_H-M   'P 1'
#
loop_
_entity.id
_entity.type
_entity.pdbx_description
1 polymer ?
#
loop_
_entity_poly.entity_id
_entity_poly.type
_entity_poly.pdbx_seq_one_letter_code
_entity_poly.pdbx_strand_id
1 'polypeptide(L)'
;MSRDNERPKDPAETSEGEQLALIRETVRKAKVPKAKPRTWRGAALAGELPVARVLVDKGPVHLDKLWDYAVPAEMDAEARPGVRVRVRFGAGTGKVREGRREGGGLLDGYIIERVAESDYRGPLAALAQVVSPEPVLGPGLLALCRAVADRYAGSLADVLQLALPKRNARAEGEPSP
;
A
#
# COMPACT_ATOMS: atom_id res chain seq x y z
N MET A 1 -61.43 -3.72 -0.01
CA MET A 1 -60.02 -3.43 0.30
C MET A 1 -59.23 -4.50 -0.42
N SER A 2 -58.39 -4.26 -1.42
CA SER A 2 -57.31 -3.28 -1.52
C SER A 2 -57.13 -2.83 -2.97
N ARG A 3 -56.77 -1.56 -3.16
CA ARG A 3 -56.38 -0.99 -4.46
C ARG A 3 -54.90 -1.25 -4.66
N ASP A 4 -54.54 -1.84 -5.79
CA ASP A 4 -53.16 -1.94 -6.27
C ASP A 4 -52.61 -0.54 -6.53
N ASN A 5 -51.49 -0.23 -5.88
CA ASN A 5 -50.82 1.06 -5.96
C ASN A 5 -49.47 0.86 -6.66
N GLU A 6 -49.49 0.68 -7.98
CA GLU A 6 -48.28 0.74 -8.79
C GLU A 6 -47.83 2.21 -8.89
N ARG A 7 -46.80 2.57 -8.13
CA ARG A 7 -46.10 3.85 -8.30
C ARG A 7 -45.37 3.82 -9.66
N PRO A 8 -45.59 4.80 -10.55
CA PRO A 8 -44.75 4.94 -11.74
C PRO A 8 -43.31 5.21 -11.29
N LYS A 9 -42.35 4.45 -11.83
CA LYS A 9 -40.91 4.69 -11.62
C LYS A 9 -40.57 6.08 -12.14
N ASP A 10 -39.91 6.88 -11.30
CA ASP A 10 -39.47 8.22 -11.66
C ASP A 10 -38.51 8.15 -12.87
N PRO A 11 -38.75 8.93 -13.94
CA PRO A 11 -37.91 8.91 -15.15
C PRO A 11 -36.44 9.32 -14.89
N ALA A 12 -36.17 9.94 -13.73
CA ALA A 12 -34.83 10.28 -13.27
C ALA A 12 -34.00 9.04 -12.87
N GLU A 13 -34.60 8.00 -12.29
CA GLU A 13 -33.88 6.76 -11.91
C GLU A 13 -33.46 5.94 -13.14
N THR A 14 -34.26 5.96 -14.21
CA THR A 14 -33.91 5.34 -15.50
C THR A 14 -32.77 6.08 -16.20
N SER A 15 -32.77 7.43 -16.15
CA SER A 15 -31.73 8.27 -16.77
C SER A 15 -30.35 8.07 -16.10
N GLU A 16 -30.30 7.98 -14.77
CA GLU A 16 -29.04 7.68 -14.07
C GLU A 16 -28.51 6.28 -14.40
N GLY A 17 -29.39 5.28 -14.49
CA GLY A 17 -29.03 3.92 -14.89
C GLY A 17 -28.47 3.84 -16.31
N GLU A 18 -29.07 4.59 -17.24
CA GLU A 18 -28.64 4.68 -18.65
C GLU A 18 -27.32 5.45 -18.78
N GLN A 19 -27.13 6.54 -18.03
CA GLN A 19 -25.89 7.29 -17.98
C GLN A 19 -24.73 6.45 -17.42
N LEU A 20 -24.98 5.64 -16.39
CA LEU A 20 -24.00 4.70 -15.84
C LEU A 20 -23.67 3.57 -16.84
N ALA A 21 -24.64 3.12 -17.63
CA ALA A 21 -24.41 2.12 -18.68
C ALA A 21 -23.53 2.67 -19.81
N LEU A 22 -23.80 3.90 -20.27
CA LEU A 22 -23.00 4.60 -21.27
C LEU A 22 -21.55 4.81 -20.82
N ILE A 23 -21.33 5.22 -19.57
CA ILE A 23 -20.00 5.36 -18.97
C ILE A 23 -19.27 4.01 -18.91
N ARG A 24 -19.96 2.92 -18.53
CA ARG A 24 -19.36 1.57 -18.50
C ARG A 24 -18.95 1.08 -19.89
N GLU A 25 -19.72 1.39 -20.92
CA GLU A 25 -19.36 1.05 -22.30
C GLU A 25 -18.17 1.87 -22.82
N THR A 26 -18.12 3.18 -22.52
CA THR A 26 -16.96 4.01 -22.89
C THR A 26 -15.70 3.54 -22.18
N VAL A 27 -15.78 3.20 -20.89
CA VAL A 27 -14.66 2.65 -20.11
C VAL A 27 -14.24 1.26 -20.63
N ARG A 28 -15.17 0.42 -21.11
CA ARG A 28 -14.83 -0.88 -21.73
C ARG A 28 -14.18 -0.73 -23.11
N LYS A 29 -14.63 0.22 -23.93
CA LYS A 29 -14.06 0.50 -25.27
C LYS A 29 -12.69 1.16 -25.18
N ALA A 30 -12.48 2.01 -24.17
CA ALA A 30 -11.16 2.50 -23.84
C ALA A 30 -10.33 1.33 -23.30
N LYS A 31 -9.34 0.86 -24.08
CA LYS A 31 -8.34 -0.13 -23.65
C LYS A 31 -7.39 0.48 -22.61
N VAL A 32 -7.92 0.98 -21.50
CA VAL A 32 -7.14 1.48 -20.37
C VAL A 32 -6.57 0.27 -19.64
N PRO A 33 -5.26 0.24 -19.33
CA PRO A 33 -4.70 -0.84 -18.52
C PRO A 33 -5.46 -0.93 -17.19
N LYS A 34 -5.88 -2.14 -16.81
CA LYS A 34 -6.57 -2.37 -15.53
C LYS A 34 -5.67 -1.91 -14.39
N ALA A 35 -6.25 -1.20 -13.41
CA ALA A 35 -5.53 -0.77 -12.22
C ALA A 35 -4.94 -1.98 -11.48
N LYS A 36 -3.67 -1.89 -11.07
CA LYS A 36 -3.00 -2.95 -10.29
C LYS A 36 -3.82 -3.26 -9.02
N PRO A 37 -3.99 -4.54 -8.65
CA PRO A 37 -4.79 -4.92 -7.50
C PRO A 37 -4.16 -4.39 -6.20
N ARG A 38 -4.97 -3.77 -5.33
CA ARG A 38 -4.51 -3.25 -4.01
C ARG A 38 -4.43 -4.33 -2.93
N THR A 39 -4.86 -5.54 -3.26
CA THR A 39 -4.86 -6.72 -2.41
C THR A 39 -4.36 -7.87 -3.28
N TRP A 40 -3.07 -8.18 -3.17
CA TRP A 40 -2.38 -9.24 -3.90
C TRP A 40 -2.75 -10.63 -3.35
N ARG A 41 -4.03 -11.01 -3.46
CA ARG A 41 -4.51 -12.35 -3.12
C ARG A 41 -3.95 -13.37 -4.12
N GLY A 42 -3.47 -14.51 -3.63
CA GLY A 42 -2.92 -15.60 -4.46
C GLY A 42 -1.67 -15.28 -5.32
N ALA A 43 -1.23 -14.02 -5.40
CA ALA A 43 -0.06 -13.61 -6.18
C ALA A 43 1.21 -14.40 -5.80
N ALA A 44 2.02 -14.78 -6.78
CA ALA A 44 3.33 -15.37 -6.53
C ALA A 44 4.22 -14.39 -5.75
N LEU A 45 5.09 -14.91 -4.88
CA LEU A 45 6.10 -14.12 -4.19
C LEU A 45 7.31 -13.91 -5.09
N ALA A 46 8.09 -12.87 -4.80
CA ALA A 46 9.41 -12.69 -5.39
C ALA A 46 10.28 -13.94 -5.20
N GLY A 47 11.09 -14.27 -6.21
CA GLY A 47 11.94 -15.47 -6.18
C GLY A 47 13.08 -15.37 -5.18
N GLU A 48 13.62 -14.16 -4.98
CA GLU A 48 14.67 -13.86 -4.02
C GLU A 48 14.19 -12.85 -2.99
N LEU A 49 14.62 -13.02 -1.74
CA LEU A 49 14.31 -12.13 -0.62
C LEU A 49 12.81 -11.74 -0.57
N PRO A 50 11.88 -12.69 -0.46
CA PRO A 50 10.44 -12.47 -0.63
C PRO A 50 9.79 -11.66 0.50
N VAL A 51 10.54 -11.30 1.54
CA VAL A 51 10.04 -10.53 2.69
C VAL A 51 10.70 -9.15 2.69
N ALA A 52 9.88 -8.10 2.79
CA ALA A 52 10.33 -6.74 3.02
C ALA A 52 10.07 -6.35 4.49
N ARG A 53 11.10 -5.85 5.17
CA ARG A 53 10.93 -5.20 6.47
C ARG A 53 10.65 -3.72 6.26
N VAL A 54 9.44 -3.31 6.61
CA VAL A 54 8.91 -1.98 6.31
C VAL A 54 8.78 -1.17 7.59
N LEU A 55 9.31 0.05 7.57
CA LEU A 55 8.92 1.06 8.52
C LEU A 55 7.60 1.68 8.07
N VAL A 56 6.56 1.54 8.89
CA VAL A 56 5.23 2.09 8.59
C VAL A 56 5.16 3.51 9.14
N ASP A 57 4.66 4.45 8.34
CA ASP A 57 4.54 5.85 8.69
C ASP A 57 3.41 6.08 9.72
N LYS A 58 3.71 5.76 10.99
CA LYS A 58 2.76 5.84 12.11
C LYS A 58 3.50 6.19 13.41
N GLY A 59 3.23 7.38 13.94
CA GLY A 59 4.00 8.03 15.01
C GLY A 59 3.97 7.47 16.45
N PRO A 60 2.95 6.72 16.94
CA PRO A 60 2.99 6.18 18.29
C PRO A 60 4.24 5.31 18.55
N VAL A 61 5.01 5.65 19.59
CA VAL A 61 6.31 5.03 19.93
C VAL A 61 6.24 3.50 20.06
N HIS A 62 5.14 2.96 20.59
CA HIS A 62 4.95 1.50 20.70
C HIS A 62 4.84 0.77 19.34
N LEU A 63 4.76 1.52 18.24
CA LEU A 63 4.73 1.02 16.86
C LEU A 63 6.03 1.34 16.09
N ASP A 64 7.02 1.99 16.71
CA ASP A 64 8.31 2.29 16.12
C ASP A 64 9.17 1.02 16.01
N LYS A 65 8.81 0.20 15.04
CA LYS A 65 9.52 -1.02 14.67
C LYS A 65 9.29 -1.32 13.20
N LEU A 66 10.07 -2.27 12.70
CA LEU A 66 9.86 -2.80 11.37
C LEU A 66 8.75 -3.84 11.39
N TRP A 67 8.00 -3.88 10.29
CA TRP A 67 6.91 -4.79 10.07
C TRP A 67 7.17 -5.59 8.80
N ASP A 68 6.97 -6.90 8.89
CA ASP A 68 7.29 -7.80 7.79
C ASP A 68 6.11 -7.89 6.81
N TYR A 69 6.41 -7.74 5.54
CA TYR A 69 5.46 -7.83 4.44
C TYR A 69 5.98 -8.78 3.36
N ALA A 70 5.07 -9.54 2.78
CA ALA A 70 5.37 -10.35 1.60
C ALA A 70 5.50 -9.45 0.36
N VAL A 71 6.52 -9.69 -0.45
CA VAL A 71 6.79 -9.00 -1.71
C VAL A 71 6.18 -9.81 -2.87
N PRO A 72 5.14 -9.32 -3.55
CA PRO A 72 4.64 -9.96 -4.77
C PRO A 72 5.70 -9.96 -5.87
N ALA A 73 5.75 -11.02 -6.68
CA ALA A 73 6.70 -11.16 -7.79
C ALA A 73 6.65 -9.97 -8.77
N GLU A 74 5.47 -9.41 -9.01
CA GLU A 74 5.29 -8.23 -9.88
C GLU A 74 5.94 -6.96 -9.33
N MET A 75 6.29 -6.91 -8.05
CA MET A 75 6.98 -5.78 -7.41
C MET A 75 8.45 -6.05 -7.17
N ASP A 76 8.97 -7.23 -7.53
CA ASP A 76 10.30 -7.67 -7.12
C ASP A 76 11.42 -6.68 -7.51
N ALA A 77 11.41 -6.23 -8.76
CA ALA A 77 12.41 -5.32 -9.29
C ALA A 77 12.33 -3.89 -8.70
N GLU A 78 11.13 -3.45 -8.30
CA GLU A 78 10.84 -2.10 -7.80
C GLU A 78 10.97 -2.01 -6.27
N ALA A 79 10.67 -3.10 -5.55
CA ALA A 79 10.72 -3.19 -4.10
C ALA A 79 12.18 -3.28 -3.63
N ARG A 80 12.87 -2.15 -3.60
CA ARG A 80 14.27 -2.03 -3.15
C ARG A 80 14.34 -1.36 -1.77
N PRO A 81 15.39 -1.59 -0.97
CA PRO A 81 15.65 -0.79 0.22
C PRO A 81 15.64 0.72 -0.08
N GLY A 82 15.03 1.51 0.79
CA GLY A 82 14.92 2.96 0.70
C GLY A 82 13.70 3.49 -0.08
N VAL A 83 12.96 2.62 -0.79
CA VAL A 83 11.82 3.06 -1.62
C VAL A 83 10.54 3.29 -0.81
N ARG A 84 9.70 4.20 -1.31
CA ARG A 84 8.37 4.46 -0.74
C ARG A 84 7.39 3.38 -1.14
N VAL A 85 6.69 2.83 -0.15
CA VAL A 85 5.65 1.81 -0.34
C VAL A 85 4.36 2.23 0.33
N ARG A 86 3.28 1.58 -0.07
CA ARG A 86 2.02 1.60 0.62
C ARG A 86 1.70 0.20 1.12
N VAL A 87 1.30 0.11 2.38
CA VAL A 87 1.03 -1.15 3.06
C VAL A 87 -0.31 -1.11 3.78
N ARG A 88 -0.90 -2.28 3.97
CA ARG A 88 -2.07 -2.42 4.85
C ARG A 88 -1.61 -2.58 6.29
N PHE A 89 -2.15 -1.77 7.18
CA PHE A 89 -1.78 -1.76 8.59
C PHE A 89 -3.02 -1.74 9.49
N GLY A 90 -2.91 -2.38 10.66
CA GLY A 90 -3.96 -2.38 11.68
C GLY A 90 -5.12 -3.35 11.43
N ALA A 91 -4.95 -4.33 10.53
CA ALA A 91 -5.94 -5.40 10.39
C ALA A 91 -5.81 -6.39 11.55
N GLY A 92 -6.87 -6.72 12.30
CA GLY A 92 -6.78 -7.75 13.34
C GLY A 92 -6.33 -9.12 12.81
N THR A 93 -5.86 -10.00 13.69
CA THR A 93 -5.42 -11.38 13.35
C THR A 93 -6.53 -12.27 12.78
N GLY A 94 -7.80 -11.92 12.99
CA GLY A 94 -8.95 -12.70 12.52
C GLY A 94 -9.30 -12.57 11.02
N LYS A 95 -8.55 -11.79 10.23
CA LYS A 95 -8.80 -11.60 8.80
C LYS A 95 -7.67 -12.21 7.98
N VAL A 96 -7.61 -13.54 7.94
CA VAL A 96 -6.67 -14.28 7.10
C VAL A 96 -7.46 -14.96 6.00
N ARG A 97 -7.07 -14.74 4.74
CA ARG A 97 -7.64 -15.43 3.58
C ARG A 97 -6.50 -15.95 2.73
N GLU A 98 -6.58 -17.24 2.35
CA GLU A 98 -5.55 -17.91 1.52
C GLU A 98 -4.13 -17.72 2.07
N GLY A 99 -3.96 -17.81 3.40
CA GLY A 99 -2.65 -17.67 4.05
C GLY A 99 -2.10 -16.24 4.09
N ARG A 100 -2.88 -15.21 3.76
CA ARG A 100 -2.47 -13.79 3.85
C ARG A 100 -3.36 -12.98 4.77
N ARG A 101 -2.73 -12.04 5.49
CA ARG A 101 -3.45 -11.09 6.36
C ARG A 101 -4.12 -10.00 5.51
N GLU A 102 -5.42 -9.81 5.71
CA GLU A 102 -6.26 -8.83 5.01
C GLU A 102 -6.91 -7.84 5.97
N GLY A 103 -7.28 -6.67 5.46
CA GLY A 103 -7.94 -5.60 6.21
C GLY A 103 -7.00 -4.46 6.57
N GLY A 104 -7.39 -3.61 7.52
CA GLY A 104 -6.58 -2.46 7.93
C GLY A 104 -6.62 -1.29 6.95
N GLY A 105 -6.15 -0.14 7.41
CA GLY A 105 -5.99 1.07 6.61
C GLY A 105 -4.76 0.97 5.71
N LEU A 106 -4.76 1.73 4.62
CA LEU A 106 -3.55 1.89 3.81
C LEU A 106 -2.73 3.03 4.38
N LEU A 107 -1.48 2.74 4.72
CA LEU A 107 -0.51 3.70 5.21
C LEU A 107 0.71 3.68 4.29
N ASP A 108 1.38 4.82 4.23
CA ASP A 108 2.66 4.92 3.57
C ASP A 108 3.77 4.35 4.48
N GLY A 109 4.93 4.09 3.89
CA GLY A 109 6.07 3.53 4.60
C GLY A 109 7.29 3.40 3.69
N TYR A 110 8.37 2.87 4.26
CA TYR A 110 9.65 2.72 3.57
C TYR A 110 10.17 1.30 3.76
N ILE A 111 10.64 0.67 2.67
CA ILE A 111 11.37 -0.59 2.78
C ILE A 111 12.73 -0.28 3.41
N ILE A 112 13.05 -0.89 4.54
CA ILE A 112 14.36 -0.75 5.17
C ILE A 112 15.32 -1.82 4.63
N GLU A 113 14.83 -3.04 4.49
CA GLU A 113 15.61 -4.16 3.95
C GLU A 113 14.68 -5.24 3.37
N ARG A 114 15.27 -6.15 2.59
CA ARG A 114 14.62 -7.38 2.12
C ARG A 114 15.39 -8.59 2.61
N VAL A 115 14.66 -9.60 3.05
CA VAL A 115 15.20 -10.80 3.69
C VAL A 115 14.56 -12.06 3.10
N ALA A 116 15.27 -13.19 3.19
CA ALA A 116 14.80 -14.48 2.70
C ALA A 116 13.61 -15.01 3.53
N GLU A 117 13.67 -14.81 4.84
CA GLU A 117 12.74 -15.40 5.81
C GLU A 117 12.31 -14.37 6.87
N SER A 118 11.12 -14.59 7.43
CA SER A 118 10.56 -13.79 8.53
C SER A 118 10.48 -14.65 9.79
N ASP A 119 10.85 -14.07 10.94
CA ASP A 119 10.66 -14.70 12.24
C ASP A 119 9.17 -14.73 12.66
N TYR A 120 8.31 -13.96 11.97
CA TYR A 120 6.89 -13.95 12.22
C TYR A 120 6.23 -15.22 11.65
N ARG A 121 5.76 -16.08 12.56
CA ARG A 121 5.12 -17.37 12.22
C ARG A 121 3.71 -17.26 11.63
N GLY A 122 3.13 -16.05 11.63
CA GLY A 122 1.79 -15.83 11.11
C GLY A 122 1.76 -15.47 9.62
N PRO A 123 0.57 -15.32 9.05
CA PRO A 123 0.42 -14.92 7.66
C PRO A 123 0.86 -13.47 7.44
N LEU A 124 1.80 -13.26 6.53
CA LEU A 124 2.25 -11.93 6.14
C LEU A 124 1.19 -11.22 5.30
N ALA A 125 1.06 -9.91 5.50
CA ALA A 125 0.34 -9.07 4.54
C ALA A 125 1.24 -8.83 3.33
N ALA A 126 0.67 -8.76 2.13
CA ALA A 126 1.44 -8.37 0.95
C ALA A 126 1.64 -6.85 0.92
N LEU A 127 2.77 -6.39 0.36
CA LEU A 127 2.92 -4.99 -0.05
C LEU A 127 1.73 -4.61 -0.95
N ALA A 128 1.09 -3.47 -0.68
CA ALA A 128 -0.05 -3.05 -1.47
C ALA A 128 0.40 -2.39 -2.77
N GLN A 129 1.48 -1.60 -2.70
CA GLN A 129 2.02 -0.85 -3.84
C GLN A 129 3.46 -0.38 -3.54
N VAL A 130 4.35 -0.44 -4.52
CA VAL A 130 5.55 0.42 -4.57
C VAL A 130 5.12 1.75 -5.17
N VAL A 131 5.22 2.83 -4.39
CA VAL A 131 4.70 4.15 -4.77
C VAL A 131 5.64 4.84 -5.76
N SER A 132 6.94 4.67 -5.53
CA SER A 132 8.01 5.13 -6.39
C SER A 132 9.21 4.20 -6.23
N PRO A 133 9.87 3.79 -7.33
CA PRO A 133 11.06 2.94 -7.27
C PRO A 133 12.31 3.72 -6.80
N GLU A 134 12.22 5.04 -6.59
CA GLU A 134 13.34 5.88 -6.18
C GLU A 134 13.74 5.62 -4.71
N PRO A 135 15.00 5.22 -4.42
CA PRO A 135 15.49 4.98 -3.06
C PRO A 135 15.78 6.27 -2.28
N VAL A 136 14.71 6.93 -1.82
CA VAL A 136 14.80 8.22 -1.11
C VAL A 136 15.31 8.12 0.33
N LEU A 137 15.20 6.95 0.96
CA LEU A 137 15.70 6.72 2.31
C LEU A 137 17.01 5.93 2.25
N GLY A 138 18.12 6.64 2.12
CA GLY A 138 19.47 6.07 2.17
C GLY A 138 19.89 5.63 3.59
N PRO A 139 20.90 4.75 3.72
CA PRO A 139 21.33 4.20 5.00
C PRO A 139 21.88 5.27 5.97
N GLY A 140 22.59 6.28 5.47
CA GLY A 140 23.09 7.38 6.29
C GLY A 140 21.96 8.24 6.88
N LEU A 141 20.94 8.56 6.08
CA LEU A 141 19.76 9.29 6.54
C LEU A 141 18.96 8.47 7.55
N LEU A 142 18.77 7.18 7.29
CA LEU A 142 18.12 6.26 8.23
C LEU A 142 18.84 6.23 9.58
N ALA A 143 20.16 6.07 9.59
CA ALA A 143 20.95 6.05 10.81
C ALA A 143 20.86 7.37 11.58
N LEU A 144 20.93 8.51 10.87
CA LEU A 144 20.78 9.83 11.48
C LEU A 144 19.39 10.01 12.09
N CYS A 145 18.33 9.72 11.34
CA CYS A 145 16.96 9.85 11.84
C CYS A 145 16.68 8.92 13.02
N ARG A 146 17.24 7.70 13.02
CA ARG A 146 17.16 6.77 14.16
C ARG A 146 17.85 7.35 15.39
N ALA A 147 19.08 7.86 15.26
CA ALA A 147 19.80 8.48 16.37
C ALA A 147 19.05 9.70 16.95
N VAL A 148 18.38 10.49 16.09
CA VAL A 148 17.51 11.60 16.54
C VAL A 148 16.30 11.06 17.31
N ALA A 149 15.58 10.08 16.76
CA ALA A 149 14.41 9.50 17.43
C ALA A 149 14.78 8.95 18.82
N ASP A 150 15.87 8.18 18.90
CA ASP A 150 16.35 7.58 20.14
C ASP A 150 16.76 8.65 21.17
N ARG A 151 17.45 9.71 20.73
CA ARG A 151 17.90 10.80 21.61
C ARG A 151 16.74 11.58 22.24
N TYR A 152 15.65 11.74 21.51
CA TYR A 152 14.49 12.53 21.94
C TYR A 152 13.30 11.68 22.38
N ALA A 153 13.48 10.36 22.54
CA ALA A 153 12.42 9.41 22.86
C ALA A 153 11.18 9.53 21.94
N GLY A 154 11.43 9.87 20.67
CA GLY A 154 10.42 9.98 19.61
C GLY A 154 10.33 8.70 18.77
N SER A 155 9.49 8.74 17.72
CA SER A 155 9.43 7.66 16.73
C SER A 155 10.27 7.98 15.49
N LEU A 156 10.89 6.96 14.90
CA LEU A 156 11.57 7.13 13.60
C LEU A 156 10.61 7.64 12.51
N ALA A 157 9.34 7.24 12.53
CA ALA A 157 8.33 7.68 11.58
C ALA A 157 8.13 9.22 11.64
N ASP A 158 7.98 9.79 12.83
CA ASP A 158 7.79 11.24 12.99
C ASP A 158 9.02 12.03 12.53
N VAL A 159 10.23 11.53 12.83
CA VAL A 159 11.48 12.17 12.38
C VAL A 159 11.59 12.14 10.85
N LEU A 160 11.24 11.01 10.22
CA LEU A 160 11.29 10.88 8.77
C LEU A 160 10.28 11.76 8.05
N GLN A 161 9.11 12.02 8.63
CA GLN A 161 8.16 12.98 8.05
C GLN A 161 8.72 14.40 7.96
N LEU A 162 9.64 14.76 8.85
CA LEU A 162 10.33 16.06 8.81
C LEU A 162 11.54 16.04 7.87
N ALA A 163 12.24 14.89 7.79
CA ALA A 163 13.45 14.75 7.00
C ALA A 163 13.18 14.54 5.49
N LEU A 164 12.08 13.86 5.15
CA LEU A 164 11.73 13.54 3.77
C LEU A 164 10.52 14.34 3.31
N PRO A 165 10.61 15.08 2.19
CA PRO A 165 9.46 15.76 1.64
C PRO A 165 8.40 14.75 1.20
N LYS A 166 7.15 15.23 1.14
CA LYS A 166 6.07 14.48 0.51
C LYS A 166 6.44 14.15 -0.94
N ARG A 167 5.97 13.00 -1.40
CA ARG A 167 6.19 12.50 -2.76
C ARG A 167 5.89 13.57 -3.81
N ASN A 168 6.81 13.77 -4.75
CA ASN A 168 6.56 14.55 -5.97
C ASN A 168 6.54 13.62 -7.18
N ALA A 169 5.34 13.27 -7.63
CA ALA A 169 5.16 12.27 -8.70
C ALA A 169 5.80 12.65 -10.04
N ARG A 170 5.96 13.95 -10.32
CA ARG A 170 6.59 14.43 -11.56
C ARG A 170 8.11 14.22 -11.50
N ALA A 171 8.74 14.72 -10.43
CA ALA A 171 10.18 14.61 -10.26
C ALA A 171 10.64 13.15 -10.18
N GLU A 172 9.88 12.30 -9.47
CA GLU A 172 10.20 10.87 -9.32
C GLU A 172 9.94 10.03 -10.59
N GLY A 173 9.27 10.59 -11.61
CA GLY A 173 9.05 9.91 -12.89
C GLY A 173 10.15 10.15 -13.92
N GLU A 174 11.01 11.15 -13.67
CA GLU A 174 12.17 11.45 -14.49
C GLU A 174 13.38 10.66 -13.98
N PRO A 175 14.25 10.12 -14.88
CA PRO A 175 15.46 9.44 -14.45
C PRO A 175 16.35 10.40 -13.67
N SER A 176 16.88 9.94 -12.54
CA SER A 176 17.85 10.70 -11.75
C SER A 176 19.07 11.06 -12.62
N PRO A 177 19.57 12.31 -12.57
CA PRO A 177 20.67 12.78 -13.41
C PRO A 177 21.99 12.04 -13.15
#